data_AF-A0A2E3AVJ8-F1
#
_entry.id   AF-A0A2E3AVJ8-F1
#
_cell.length_a   1.000
_cell.length_b   1.000
_cell.length_c   1.000
_cell.angle_alpha   90.00
_cell.angle_beta   90.00
_cell.angle_gamma   90.00
#
_symmetry.space_group_name_H-M   'P 1'
#
loop_
_entity.id
_entity.type
_entity.pdbx_description
1 polymer ?
#
loop_
_entity_poly.entity_id
_entity_poly.type
_entity_poly.pdbx_seq_one_letter_code
_entity_poly.pdbx_strand_id
1 'polypeptide(L)'
;MVNRITKNMVTFRNPFCLGELDGEYPAGDYTVETEEEPIDGVAFRAFRRICTTLIIRPPSGKTGTTRFIPIDPADLESAIANDYRDIARAENEGMQKGGL
;
A
#
# COMPACT_ATOMS: atom_id res chain seq x y z
N MET A 1 24.76 13.06 2.51
CA MET A 1 23.79 12.36 3.38
C MET A 1 23.39 11.05 2.74
N VAL A 2 22.85 10.11 3.53
CA VAL A 2 22.29 8.86 3.04
C VAL A 2 20.78 8.87 3.31
N ASN A 3 19.98 8.65 2.27
CA ASN A 3 18.53 8.49 2.41
C ASN A 3 18.24 7.17 3.11
N ARG A 4 17.22 7.17 3.96
CA ARG A 4 16.72 5.95 4.57
C ARG A 4 15.65 5.36 3.66
N ILE A 5 15.85 4.13 3.23
CA ILE A 5 14.86 3.36 2.47
C ILE A 5 14.25 2.32 3.39
N THR A 6 12.93 2.36 3.55
CA THR A 6 12.16 1.42 4.36
C THR A 6 11.26 0.60 3.45
N LYS A 7 11.26 -0.73 3.61
CA LYS A 7 10.43 -1.66 2.83
C LYS A 7 9.40 -2.31 3.74
N ASN A 8 8.13 -2.23 3.34
CA ASN A 8 7.02 -2.83 4.06
C ASN A 8 6.18 -3.69 3.11
N MET A 9 5.58 -4.76 3.64
CA MET A 9 4.63 -5.59 2.90
C MET A 9 3.22 -5.20 3.31
N VAL A 10 2.37 -4.89 2.32
CA VAL A 10 0.98 -4.53 2.49
C VAL A 10 0.14 -5.57 1.76
N THR A 11 -0.81 -6.18 2.45
CA THR A 11 -1.72 -7.16 1.87
C THR A 11 -3.10 -6.52 1.71
N PHE A 12 -3.60 -6.47 0.48
CA PHE A 12 -4.96 -6.04 0.15
C PHE A 12 -5.83 -7.28 -0.03
N ARG A 13 -6.99 -7.32 0.65
CA ARG A 13 -7.95 -8.44 0.50
C ARG A 13 -8.92 -8.23 -0.65
N ASN A 14 -9.14 -6.99 -1.04
CA ASN A 14 -10.02 -6.60 -2.12
C ASN A 14 -9.24 -5.84 -3.20
N PRO A 15 -9.75 -5.81 -4.45
CA PRO A 15 -9.22 -4.91 -5.47
C PRO A 15 -9.23 -3.45 -4.98
N PHE A 16 -8.19 -2.70 -5.31
CA PHE A 16 -8.00 -1.34 -4.82
C PHE A 16 -7.50 -0.42 -5.94
N CYS A 17 -7.72 0.88 -5.79
CA CYS A 17 -7.21 1.90 -6.71
C CYS A 17 -6.26 2.83 -5.95
N LEU A 18 -5.18 3.26 -6.59
CA LEU A 18 -4.27 4.27 -6.07
C LEU A 18 -4.47 5.55 -6.85
N GLY A 19 -5.20 6.52 -6.29
CA GLY A 19 -5.64 7.70 -7.01
C GLY A 19 -6.72 7.43 -8.06
N GLU A 20 -7.17 8.49 -8.73
CA GLU A 20 -8.33 8.41 -9.65
C GLU A 20 -7.98 7.91 -11.07
N LEU A 21 -6.70 7.88 -11.44
CA LEU A 21 -6.23 7.65 -12.82
C LEU A 21 -5.41 6.36 -13.00
N ASP A 22 -4.98 5.71 -11.92
CA ASP A 22 -3.96 4.65 -11.98
C ASP A 22 -4.54 3.24 -12.26
N GLY A 23 -5.88 3.14 -12.32
CA GLY A 23 -6.60 1.90 -12.56
C GLY A 23 -6.76 1.03 -11.30
N GLU A 24 -7.53 -0.05 -11.44
CA GLU A 24 -7.76 -1.02 -10.37
C GLU A 24 -6.63 -2.07 -10.32
N TYR A 25 -6.05 -2.22 -9.12
CA TYR A 25 -5.08 -3.25 -8.78
C TYR A 25 -5.80 -4.44 -8.13
N PRO A 26 -5.40 -5.68 -8.46
CA PRO A 26 -6.01 -6.86 -7.85
C PRO A 26 -5.69 -6.97 -6.36
N ALA A 27 -6.52 -7.70 -5.61
CA ALA A 27 -6.19 -8.11 -4.25
C ALA A 27 -4.89 -8.94 -4.23
N GLY A 28 -4.04 -8.74 -3.23
CA GLY A 28 -2.79 -9.48 -3.10
C GLY A 28 -1.76 -8.82 -2.18
N ASP A 29 -0.57 -9.40 -2.17
CA ASP A 29 0.57 -8.91 -1.40
C ASP A 29 1.44 -7.97 -2.25
N TYR A 30 1.61 -6.76 -1.76
CA TYR A 30 2.38 -5.72 -2.41
C TYR A 30 3.54 -5.27 -1.52
N THR A 31 4.71 -5.09 -2.12
CA THR A 31 5.84 -4.49 -1.41
C THR A 31 5.82 -2.98 -1.64
N VAL A 32 5.82 -2.20 -0.58
CA VAL A 32 5.90 -0.74 -0.62
C VAL A 32 7.28 -0.32 -0.12
N GLU A 33 7.98 0.46 -0.93
CA GLU A 33 9.24 1.09 -0.57
C GLU A 33 8.99 2.57 -0.28
N THR A 34 9.42 3.04 0.89
CA THR A 34 9.33 4.44 1.30
C THR A 34 10.74 4.99 1.43
N GLU A 35 11.01 6.08 0.72
CA GLU A 35 12.26 6.81 0.84
C GLU A 35 12.07 8.04 1.74
N GLU A 36 12.97 8.16 2.69
CA GLU A 36 12.95 9.19 3.72
C GLU A 36 14.29 9.93 3.73
N GLU A 37 14.25 11.26 3.61
CA GLU A 37 15.43 12.11 3.68
C GLU A 37 15.60 12.63 5.12
N PRO A 38 16.79 12.50 5.74
CA PRO A 38 17.06 13.16 7.01
C PRO A 38 16.99 14.68 6.82
N ILE A 39 16.27 15.35 7.70
CA ILE A 39 16.20 16.81 7.67
C ILE A 39 17.40 17.35 8.46
N ASP A 40 18.35 17.96 7.77
CA ASP A 40 19.48 18.64 8.41
C ASP A 40 19.07 19.99 9.00
N GLY A 41 19.62 20.31 10.17
CA GLY A 41 19.39 21.60 10.84
C GLY A 41 18.22 21.64 11.85
N VAL A 42 17.56 20.50 12.11
CA VAL A 42 16.62 20.36 13.24
C VAL A 42 17.32 19.78 14.47
N ALA A 43 16.96 20.28 15.66
CA ALA A 43 17.53 19.82 16.94
C ALA A 43 17.22 18.35 17.29
N PHE A 44 16.33 17.70 16.53
CA PHE A 44 15.92 16.31 16.69
C PHE A 44 16.06 15.56 15.37
N ARG A 45 16.31 14.25 15.43
CA ARG A 45 16.41 13.39 14.24
C ARG A 45 15.05 13.28 13.55
N ALA A 46 14.77 14.16 12.59
CA ALA A 46 13.55 14.15 11.79
C ALA A 46 13.83 13.60 10.38
N PHE A 47 12.84 12.92 9.81
CA PHE A 47 12.88 12.37 8.47
C PHE A 47 11.66 12.87 7.71
N ARG A 48 11.84 13.34 6.48
CA ARG A 48 10.74 13.68 5.57
C ARG A 48 10.60 12.58 4.53
N ARG A 49 9.39 12.04 4.36
CA ARG A 49 9.08 11.14 3.25
C ARG A 49 9.20 11.90 1.94
N ILE A 50 10.04 11.42 1.02
CA ILE A 50 10.28 12.05 -0.28
C ILE A 50 9.73 11.22 -1.44
N CYS A 51 9.59 9.90 -1.27
CA CYS A 51 9.05 9.02 -2.30
C CYS A 51 8.37 7.79 -1.69
N THR A 52 7.30 7.32 -2.32
CA THR A 52 6.69 6.01 -2.03
C THR A 52 6.54 5.25 -3.34
N THR A 53 7.04 4.02 -3.39
CA THR A 53 7.03 3.18 -4.59
C THR A 53 6.37 1.84 -4.30
N LEU A 54 5.35 1.51 -5.08
CA LEU A 54 4.74 0.20 -5.11
C LEU A 54 5.56 -0.74 -6.02
N ILE A 55 5.96 -1.88 -5.48
CA ILE A 55 6.71 -2.90 -6.19
C ILE A 55 5.77 -4.08 -6.45
N ILE A 56 5.40 -4.25 -7.73
CA ILE A 56 4.56 -5.35 -8.20
C ILE A 56 5.46 -6.41 -8.82
N ARG A 57 5.49 -7.58 -8.21
CA ARG A 57 6.27 -8.72 -8.73
C ARG A 57 5.38 -9.60 -9.60
N PRO A 58 5.92 -10.20 -10.68
CA PRO A 58 5.19 -11.21 -11.41
C PRO A 58 4.90 -12.42 -10.51
N PRO A 59 3.75 -13.09 -10.70
CA PRO A 59 3.45 -14.32 -9.98
C PRO A 59 4.49 -15.41 -10.28
N SER A 60 4.77 -16.23 -9.27
CA SER A 60 5.75 -17.31 -9.36
C SER A 60 5.44 -18.24 -10.54
N GLY A 61 6.44 -18.48 -11.40
CA GLY A 61 6.30 -19.33 -12.58
C GLY A 61 5.84 -18.62 -13.85
N LYS A 62 5.56 -17.30 -13.82
CA LYS A 62 5.38 -16.49 -15.02
C LYS A 62 6.60 -15.62 -15.30
N THR A 63 7.01 -15.56 -16.56
CA THR A 63 7.96 -14.55 -17.03
C THR A 63 7.25 -13.20 -17.04
N GLY A 64 7.68 -12.28 -16.18
CA GLY A 64 7.17 -10.91 -16.17
C GLY A 64 8.19 -9.96 -15.56
N THR A 65 7.97 -8.67 -15.77
CA THR A 65 8.86 -7.61 -15.27
C THR A 65 8.34 -7.10 -13.94
N THR A 66 9.20 -7.00 -12.93
CA THR A 66 8.88 -6.28 -11.69
C THR A 66 8.57 -4.83 -12.03
N ARG A 67 7.38 -4.35 -11.69
CA ARG A 67 6.96 -2.98 -11.93
C ARG A 67 7.18 -2.14 -10.67
N PHE A 68 7.80 -0.99 -10.84
CA PHE A 68 8.00 0.01 -9.80
C PHE A 68 7.10 1.20 -10.14
N ILE A 69 6.12 1.47 -9.30
CA ILE A 69 5.11 2.51 -9.55
C ILE A 69 5.25 3.55 -8.45
N PRO A 70 5.60 4.81 -8.76
CA PRO A 70 5.56 5.88 -7.78
C PRO A 70 4.11 6.16 -7.42
N ILE A 71 3.81 6.19 -6.13
CA ILE A 71 2.46 6.35 -5.60
C ILE A 71 2.44 7.44 -4.55
N ASP A 72 1.31 8.12 -4.40
CA ASP A 72 1.14 9.05 -3.30
C ASP A 72 0.91 8.27 -1.99
N PRO A 73 1.60 8.63 -0.90
CA PRO A 73 1.40 7.96 0.38
C PRO A 73 -0.04 8.10 0.93
N ALA A 74 -0.72 9.22 0.70
CA ALA A 74 -2.08 9.42 1.17
C ALA A 74 -3.09 8.57 0.37
N ASP A 75 -2.84 8.34 -0.92
CA ASP A 75 -3.63 7.40 -1.73
C ASP A 75 -3.48 5.97 -1.20
N LEU A 76 -2.25 5.56 -0.85
CA LEU A 76 -1.99 4.26 -0.25
C LEU A 76 -2.74 4.09 1.09
N GLU A 77 -2.65 5.07 1.97
CA GLU A 77 -3.34 5.03 3.27
C GLU A 77 -4.86 4.97 3.10
N SER A 78 -5.41 5.72 2.14
CA SER A 78 -6.83 5.71 1.81
C SER A 78 -7.28 4.36 1.25
N ALA A 79 -6.49 3.75 0.36
CA ALA A 79 -6.75 2.43 -0.18
C ALA A 79 -6.77 1.36 0.91
N ILE A 80 -5.80 1.40 1.83
CA ILE A 80 -5.71 0.47 2.96
C ILE A 80 -6.93 0.62 3.89
N ALA A 81 -7.30 1.86 4.23
CA ALA A 81 -8.46 2.12 5.08
C ALA A 81 -9.77 1.63 4.44
N ASN A 82 -9.91 1.79 3.12
CA ASN A 82 -11.06 1.28 2.38
C ASN A 82 -11.09 -0.26 2.37
N ASP A 83 -9.97 -0.93 2.16
CA ASP A 83 -9.87 -2.40 2.19
C ASP A 83 -10.31 -2.96 3.56
N TYR A 84 -9.79 -2.37 4.65
CA TYR A 84 -10.20 -2.76 6.01
C TYR A 84 -11.69 -2.54 6.28
N ARG A 85 -12.27 -1.44 5.77
CA ARG A 85 -13.70 -1.18 5.92
C ARG A 85 -14.54 -2.20 5.16
N ASP A 86 -14.11 -2.58 3.96
CA ASP A 86 -14.83 -3.57 3.14
C ASP A 86 -14.82 -4.96 3.79
N ILE A 87 -13.65 -5.37 4.32
CA ILE A 87 -13.52 -6.58 5.13
C ILE A 87 -14.49 -6.54 6.33
N ALA A 88 -14.49 -5.44 7.10
CA ALA A 88 -15.34 -5.31 8.28
C ALA A 88 -16.84 -5.34 7.94
N ARG A 89 -17.23 -4.82 6.77
CA ARG A 89 -18.61 -4.87 6.30
C ARG A 89 -19.04 -6.29 5.94
N ALA A 90 -18.19 -7.02 5.22
CA ALA A 90 -18.47 -8.40 4.84
C ALA A 90 -18.69 -9.31 6.06
N GLU A 91 -17.89 -9.13 7.12
CA GLU A 91 -18.02 -9.89 8.37
C GLU A 91 -19.36 -9.58 9.10
N ASN A 92 -19.81 -8.32 9.09
CA ASN A 92 -21.08 -7.93 9.73
C ASN A 92 -22.32 -8.43 8.97
N GLU A 93 -22.25 -8.56 7.65
CA GLU A 93 -23.35 -9.07 6.82
C GLU A 93 -23.50 -10.61 6.93
N GLY A 94 -22.42 -11.34 7.25
CA GLY A 94 -22.44 -12.78 7.49
C GLY A 94 -23.14 -13.21 8.79
N MET A 95 -23.19 -12.33 9.79
CA MET A 95 -23.78 -12.67 11.10
C MET A 95 -25.32 -12.54 11.16
N GLN A 96 -25.95 -11.86 10.20
CA GLN A 96 -27.42 -11.66 10.18
C GLN A 96 -28.22 -12.79 9.50
N LYS A 97 -27.57 -13.79 8.88
CA LYS A 97 -28.27 -14.87 8.15
C LYS A 97 -28.43 -16.19 8.94
N GLY A 98 -28.17 -16.16 10.26
CA GLY A 98 -28.19 -17.34 11.13
C GLY A 98 -29.23 -17.35 12.25
N GLY A 99 -30.36 -16.65 12.08
CA GLY A 99 -31.48 -16.67 13.04
C GLY A 99 -32.78 -17.04 12.35
N LEU A 100 -33.46 -18.06 12.90
CA LEU A 100 -34.67 -18.74 12.41
C LEU A 100 -35.78 -17.84 11.86
#